data_AF-F8PX51-F1
#
_entry.id   AF-F8PX51-F1
#
_cell.length_a   1.000
_cell.length_b   1.000
_cell.length_c   1.000
_cell.angle_alpha   90.00
_cell.angle_beta   90.00
_cell.angle_gamma   90.00
#
_symmetry.space_group_name_H-M   'P 1'
#
loop_
_entity.id
_entity.type
_entity.pdbx_description
1 polymer ?
#
loop_
_entity_poly.entity_id
_entity_poly.type
_entity_poly.pdbx_seq_one_letter_code
_entity_poly.pdbx_strand_id
1 'polypeptide(L)'
;MSTLTAARYGKDKVRVFRVVREGKWHHVVEYNVCALLEGKIETSYTEADNSVVVTTDAIKNITYYLAKVSPHILSPERFALHLGTHLVSKYAHIDRAYITVEKLRWSRIAVGAPGQEQPHPHAFVRDGDDKRIVNAEVRVCPLPRPYFPPFSSLFTSYP
;
A
#
# COMPACT_ATOMS: atom_id res chain seq x y z
N MET A 1 20.90 32.82 0.88
CA MET A 1 20.75 31.58 1.66
C MET A 1 19.92 30.60 0.86
N SER A 2 20.28 29.33 0.87
CA SER A 2 19.50 28.26 0.23
C SER A 2 18.40 27.77 1.16
N THR A 3 17.21 27.51 0.63
CA THR A 3 16.06 26.97 1.38
C THR A 3 15.51 25.73 0.69
N LEU A 4 15.04 24.77 1.47
CA LEU A 4 14.45 23.53 0.96
C LEU A 4 12.99 23.78 0.56
N THR A 5 12.71 23.84 -0.74
CA THR A 5 11.33 24.09 -1.24
C THR A 5 10.43 22.86 -1.18
N ALA A 6 10.99 21.67 -1.45
CA ALA A 6 10.27 20.40 -1.37
C ALA A 6 11.25 19.25 -1.18
N ALA A 7 10.90 18.28 -0.33
CA ALA A 7 11.64 17.04 -0.19
C ALA A 7 10.70 15.85 -0.10
N ARG A 8 11.09 14.77 -0.77
CA ARG A 8 10.48 13.45 -0.66
C ARG A 8 11.55 12.40 -0.72
N TYR A 9 11.39 11.34 0.06
CA TYR A 9 12.32 10.23 0.09
C TYR A 9 11.58 8.93 0.41
N GLY A 10 12.21 7.80 0.14
CA GLY A 10 11.61 6.52 0.50
C GLY A 10 12.27 5.35 -0.21
N LYS A 11 11.47 4.35 -0.58
CA LYS A 11 11.95 3.11 -1.20
C LYS A 11 11.25 2.88 -2.53
N ASP A 12 12.05 2.57 -3.54
CA ASP A 12 11.58 2.19 -4.86
C ASP A 12 11.94 0.72 -5.17
N LYS A 13 11.28 0.14 -6.18
CA LYS A 13 11.50 -1.21 -6.70
C LYS A 13 11.37 -2.32 -5.65
N VAL A 14 10.43 -2.17 -4.72
CA VAL A 14 10.10 -3.23 -3.76
C VAL A 14 9.24 -4.29 -4.45
N ARG A 15 9.86 -5.40 -4.84
CA ARG A 15 9.15 -6.54 -5.45
C ARG A 15 8.39 -7.34 -4.41
N VAL A 16 7.09 -7.50 -4.61
CA VAL A 16 6.18 -8.25 -3.73
C VAL A 16 5.46 -9.30 -4.56
N PHE A 17 5.60 -10.57 -4.21
CA PHE A 17 4.80 -11.66 -4.76
C PHE A 17 3.94 -12.25 -3.65
N ARG A 18 2.61 -12.29 -3.85
CA ARG A 18 1.67 -12.82 -2.85
C ARG A 18 0.78 -13.87 -3.48
N VAL A 19 0.70 -15.01 -2.79
CA VAL A 19 -0.29 -16.08 -3.05
C VAL A 19 -1.37 -16.04 -1.98
N VAL A 20 -2.62 -15.79 -2.38
CA VAL A 20 -3.81 -15.92 -1.54
C VAL A 20 -4.44 -17.27 -1.84
N ARG A 21 -4.68 -18.10 -0.82
CA ARG A 21 -5.17 -19.47 -0.98
C ARG A 21 -6.61 -19.58 -0.49
N GLU A 22 -7.48 -20.06 -1.36
CA GLU A 22 -8.89 -20.35 -1.09
C GLU A 22 -9.12 -21.85 -1.35
N GLY A 23 -8.80 -22.67 -0.34
CA GLY A 23 -8.78 -24.13 -0.49
C GLY A 23 -7.76 -24.58 -1.55
N LYS A 24 -8.25 -25.30 -2.58
CA LYS A 24 -7.43 -25.74 -3.72
C LYS A 24 -7.19 -24.61 -4.75
N TRP A 25 -7.98 -23.54 -4.69
CA TRP A 25 -7.91 -22.45 -5.65
C TRP A 25 -6.99 -21.35 -5.13
N HIS A 26 -5.94 -21.03 -5.90
CA HIS A 26 -4.97 -20.00 -5.50
C HIS A 26 -5.15 -18.75 -6.36
N HIS A 27 -5.01 -17.58 -5.76
CA HIS A 27 -4.85 -16.30 -6.44
C HIS A 27 -3.43 -15.80 -6.26
N VAL A 28 -2.85 -15.24 -7.31
CA VAL A 28 -1.50 -14.67 -7.27
C VAL A 28 -1.52 -13.23 -7.71
N VAL A 29 -0.67 -12.43 -7.08
CA VAL A 29 -0.35 -11.07 -7.51
C VAL A 29 1.13 -10.83 -7.36
N GLU A 30 1.67 -10.07 -8.30
CA GLU A 30 3.04 -9.57 -8.23
C GLU A 30 3.02 -8.07 -8.46
N TYR A 31 3.70 -7.35 -7.57
CA TYR A 31 3.80 -5.91 -7.57
C TYR A 31 5.25 -5.43 -7.54
N ASN A 32 5.52 -4.34 -8.25
CA ASN A 32 6.63 -3.44 -7.92
C ASN A 32 6.03 -2.24 -7.18
N VAL A 33 6.49 -2.01 -5.95
CA VAL A 33 5.99 -0.93 -5.10
C VAL A 33 7.06 0.12 -4.93
N CYS A 34 6.67 1.38 -5.14
CA CYS A 34 7.41 2.57 -4.74
C CYS A 34 6.61 3.29 -3.66
N ALA A 35 7.26 3.66 -2.57
CA ALA A 35 6.67 4.38 -1.47
C ALA A 35 7.58 5.55 -1.09
N LEU A 36 7.09 6.77 -1.29
CA LEU A 36 7.77 8.02 -0.96
C LEU A 36 6.98 8.78 0.11
N LEU A 37 7.69 9.40 1.03
CA LEU A 37 7.15 10.15 2.15
C LEU A 37 7.54 11.62 2.04
N GLU A 38 6.62 12.49 2.45
CA GLU A 38 6.80 13.95 2.53
C GLU A 38 6.21 14.43 3.86
N GLY A 39 6.86 15.41 4.50
CA GLY A 39 6.48 15.92 5.81
C GLY A 39 7.56 16.79 6.42
N LYS A 40 7.62 16.84 7.75
CA LYS A 40 8.59 17.64 8.53
C LYS A 40 9.96 16.95 8.59
N ILE A 41 10.65 16.91 7.46
CA ILE A 41 11.93 16.19 7.28
C ILE A 41 13.11 17.10 6.90
N GLU A 42 12.89 18.42 6.89
CA GLU A 42 13.86 19.42 6.45
C GLU A 42 15.17 19.37 7.24
N THR A 43 15.09 19.12 8.56
CA THR A 43 16.25 19.09 9.47
C THR A 43 17.25 18.00 9.11
N SER A 44 16.81 16.92 8.47
CA SER A 44 17.71 15.89 7.96
C SER A 44 18.60 16.38 6.82
N TYR A 45 18.14 17.36 6.04
CA TYR A 45 18.88 17.94 4.92
C TYR A 45 19.72 19.15 5.33
N THR A 46 19.23 19.95 6.29
CA THR A 46 19.87 21.22 6.68
C THR A 46 20.81 21.07 7.87
N GLU A 47 20.49 20.18 8.81
CA GLU A 47 21.16 20.05 10.12
C GLU A 47 21.76 18.66 10.36
N ALA A 48 21.63 17.75 9.38
CA ALA A 48 22.02 16.35 9.49
C ALA A 48 21.34 15.60 10.65
N ASP A 49 20.13 16.03 11.05
CA ASP A 49 19.32 15.35 12.05
C ASP A 49 18.53 14.19 11.42
N ASN A 50 18.97 12.96 11.68
CA ASN A 50 18.30 11.76 11.19
C ASN A 50 17.11 11.30 12.07
N SER A 51 16.78 12.01 13.16
CA SER A 51 15.68 11.62 14.05
C SER A 51 14.31 11.62 13.37
N VAL A 52 14.14 12.49 12.37
CA VAL A 52 12.93 12.62 11.54
C VAL A 52 12.90 11.67 10.34
N VAL A 53 13.91 10.82 10.19
CA VAL A 53 14.05 9.92 9.03
C VAL A 53 13.56 8.52 9.37
N VAL A 54 12.47 8.11 8.73
CA VAL A 54 12.05 6.71 8.67
C VAL A 54 12.97 5.99 7.70
N THR A 55 13.75 5.02 8.18
CA THR A 55 14.71 4.32 7.32
C THR A 55 14.02 3.70 6.10
N THR A 56 14.66 3.78 4.94
CA THR A 56 14.08 3.23 3.70
C THR A 56 13.92 1.71 3.77
N ASP A 57 14.71 1.04 4.62
CA ASP A 57 14.56 -0.37 4.93
C ASP A 57 13.29 -0.66 5.75
N ALA A 58 12.94 0.21 6.72
CA ALA A 58 11.69 0.09 7.45
C ALA A 58 10.49 0.21 6.51
N ILE A 59 10.52 1.12 5.54
CA ILE A 59 9.45 1.25 4.52
C ILE A 59 9.30 -0.06 3.74
N LYS A 60 10.42 -0.66 3.29
CA LYS A 60 10.41 -1.98 2.62
C LYS A 60 9.79 -3.06 3.50
N ASN A 61 10.21 -3.14 4.77
CA ASN A 61 9.72 -4.15 5.71
C ASN A 61 8.22 -3.95 6.02
N ILE A 62 7.76 -2.71 6.15
CA ILE A 62 6.34 -2.37 6.30
C ILE A 62 5.55 -2.81 5.07
N THR A 63 6.07 -2.59 3.86
CA THR A 63 5.42 -3.05 2.62
C THR A 63 5.26 -4.57 2.62
N TYR A 64 6.27 -5.33 3.03
CA TYR A 64 6.16 -6.80 3.15
C TYR A 64 5.18 -7.24 4.23
N TYR A 65 5.23 -6.58 5.39
CA TYR A 65 4.30 -6.83 6.48
C TYR A 65 2.85 -6.61 6.02
N LEU A 66 2.55 -5.45 5.42
CA LEU A 66 1.22 -5.14 4.93
C LEU A 66 0.79 -6.04 3.78
N ALA A 67 1.69 -6.45 2.89
CA ALA A 67 1.36 -7.43 1.86
C ALA A 67 0.95 -8.80 2.44
N LYS A 68 1.46 -9.15 3.62
CA LYS A 68 1.10 -10.38 4.33
C LYS A 68 -0.26 -10.27 5.03
N VAL A 69 -0.52 -9.17 5.73
CA VAL A 69 -1.69 -9.01 6.61
C VAL A 69 -2.89 -8.34 5.94
N SER A 70 -2.68 -7.57 4.88
CA SER A 70 -3.76 -6.82 4.23
C SER A 70 -4.75 -7.75 3.52
N PRO A 71 -6.07 -7.64 3.80
CA PRO A 71 -7.08 -8.39 3.06
C PRO A 71 -7.27 -7.88 1.62
N HIS A 72 -6.69 -6.73 1.30
CA HIS A 72 -6.90 -6.05 0.02
C HIS A 72 -5.77 -6.27 -0.99
N ILE A 73 -4.85 -7.20 -0.71
CA ILE A 73 -3.64 -7.39 -1.51
C ILE A 73 -3.91 -7.77 -2.98
N LEU A 74 -5.11 -8.26 -3.33
CA LEU A 74 -5.42 -8.59 -4.73
C LEU A 74 -5.76 -7.36 -5.60
N SER A 75 -6.14 -6.24 -4.97
CA SER A 75 -6.44 -4.97 -5.64
C SER A 75 -5.30 -3.97 -5.41
N PRO A 76 -4.58 -3.54 -6.46
CA PRO A 76 -3.48 -2.60 -6.31
C PRO A 76 -3.94 -1.25 -5.73
N GLU A 77 -5.14 -0.78 -6.05
CA GLU A 77 -5.71 0.48 -5.55
C GLU A 77 -5.93 0.45 -4.05
N ARG A 78 -6.61 -0.58 -3.56
CA ARG A 78 -6.89 -0.73 -2.13
C ARG A 78 -5.62 -1.01 -1.33
N PHE A 79 -4.68 -1.77 -1.91
CA PHE A 79 -3.38 -1.99 -1.29
C PHE A 79 -2.55 -0.70 -1.19
N ALA A 80 -2.50 0.10 -2.25
CA ALA A 80 -1.79 1.38 -2.25
C ALA A 80 -2.35 2.34 -1.18
N LEU A 81 -3.67 2.45 -1.08
CA LEU A 81 -4.33 3.25 -0.04
C LEU A 81 -4.05 2.72 1.36
N HIS A 82 -4.08 1.40 1.57
CA HIS A 82 -3.79 0.81 2.88
C HIS A 82 -2.33 1.09 3.31
N LEU A 83 -1.37 0.94 2.39
CA LEU A 83 0.04 1.25 2.65
C LEU A 83 0.25 2.73 2.96
N GLY A 84 -0.29 3.64 2.15
CA GLY A 84 -0.17 5.08 2.37
C GLY A 84 -0.81 5.52 3.69
N THR A 85 -2.00 5.00 4.00
CA THR A 85 -2.70 5.28 5.26
C THR A 85 -1.92 4.80 6.47
N HIS A 86 -1.31 3.61 6.39
CA HIS A 86 -0.48 3.09 7.49
C HIS A 86 0.75 3.95 7.75
N LEU A 87 1.47 4.35 6.70
CA LEU A 87 2.69 5.16 6.83
C LEU A 87 2.38 6.52 7.45
N VAL A 88 1.36 7.20 6.93
CA VAL A 88 0.94 8.52 7.42
C VAL A 88 0.37 8.45 8.85
N SER A 89 -0.37 7.39 9.19
CA SER A 89 -0.93 7.25 10.55
C SER A 89 0.10 6.83 11.60
N LYS A 90 1.19 6.18 11.19
CA LYS A 90 2.24 5.66 12.09
C LYS A 90 3.23 6.73 12.53
N TYR A 91 3.54 7.69 11.64
CA TYR A 91 4.57 8.69 11.87
C TYR A 91 3.95 10.09 11.88
N ALA A 92 3.86 10.71 13.07
CA ALA A 92 3.18 12.00 13.25
C ALA A 92 3.85 13.18 12.50
N HIS A 93 5.13 13.05 12.12
CA HIS A 93 5.86 14.06 11.35
C HIS A 93 5.74 13.89 9.83
N ILE A 94 5.05 12.83 9.37
CA ILE A 94 4.83 12.56 7.94
C ILE A 94 3.43 13.02 7.57
N ASP A 95 3.34 13.96 6.62
CA ASP A 95 2.09 14.59 6.21
C ASP A 95 1.48 13.92 4.98
N ARG A 96 2.32 13.36 4.10
CA ARG A 96 1.90 12.75 2.85
C ARG A 96 2.69 11.50 2.52
N ALA A 97 2.01 10.53 1.92
CA ALA A 97 2.62 9.35 1.32
C ALA A 97 2.20 9.21 -0.14
N TYR A 98 3.17 9.04 -1.02
CA TYR A 98 3.01 8.76 -2.43
C TYR A 98 3.34 7.30 -2.68
N ILE A 99 2.34 6.53 -3.07
CA ILE A 99 2.46 5.10 -3.30
C ILE A 99 2.19 4.81 -4.77
N THR A 100 3.19 4.28 -5.47
CA THR A 100 3.05 3.75 -6.83
C THR A 100 3.13 2.24 -6.78
N VAL A 101 2.13 1.57 -7.34
CA VAL A 101 2.06 0.12 -7.42
C VAL A 101 1.94 -0.28 -8.89
N GLU A 102 2.96 -0.96 -9.41
CA GLU A 102 2.91 -1.58 -10.73
C GLU A 102 2.53 -3.05 -10.57
N LYS A 103 1.38 -3.45 -11.13
CA LYS A 103 0.93 -4.84 -11.18
C LYS A 103 1.44 -5.52 -12.44
N LEU A 104 2.15 -6.61 -12.22
CA LEU A 104 2.61 -7.52 -13.26
C LEU A 104 1.48 -8.52 -13.59
N ARG A 105 1.07 -8.60 -14.87
CA ARG A 105 0.05 -9.55 -15.36
C ARG A 105 0.45 -11.03 -15.25
N TRP A 106 -0.31 -11.80 -14.47
CA TRP A 106 -0.22 -13.26 -14.43
C TRP A 106 -1.53 -13.86 -14.93
N SER A 107 -1.46 -14.64 -16.01
CA SER A 107 -2.62 -15.35 -16.57
C SER A 107 -2.64 -16.77 -16.04
N ARG A 108 -3.82 -17.28 -15.72
CA ARG A 108 -3.98 -18.67 -15.29
C ARG A 108 -3.89 -19.60 -16.50
N ILE A 109 -3.16 -20.70 -16.36
CA ILE A 109 -3.04 -21.70 -17.42
C ILE A 109 -4.35 -22.51 -17.47
N ALA A 110 -4.91 -22.67 -18.68
CA ALA A 110 -6.02 -23.57 -18.91
C ALA A 110 -5.48 -24.94 -19.36
N VAL A 111 -6.06 -26.03 -18.83
CA VAL A 111 -5.62 -27.41 -19.08
C VAL A 111 -6.83 -28.22 -19.50
N GLY A 112 -6.70 -29.01 -20.58
CA GLY A 112 -7.76 -29.83 -21.11
C GLY A 112 -7.60 -30.08 -22.61
N ALA A 113 -8.52 -30.83 -23.20
CA ALA A 113 -8.62 -30.94 -24.66
C ALA A 113 -9.11 -29.62 -25.28
N PRO A 114 -8.76 -29.31 -26.54
CA PRO A 114 -9.28 -28.14 -27.24
C PRO A 114 -10.81 -28.09 -27.18
N GLY A 115 -11.36 -26.99 -26.65
CA GLY A 115 -12.81 -26.82 -26.44
C GLY A 115 -13.37 -27.31 -25.10
N GLN A 116 -12.56 -27.95 -24.25
CA GLN A 116 -12.91 -28.34 -22.86
C GLN A 116 -11.85 -27.85 -21.85
N GLU A 117 -11.21 -26.73 -22.14
CA GLU A 117 -10.15 -26.19 -21.32
C GLU A 117 -10.70 -25.73 -19.96
N GLN A 118 -10.13 -26.24 -18.88
CA GLN A 118 -10.47 -25.84 -17.52
C GLN A 118 -9.31 -25.09 -16.88
N PRO A 119 -9.58 -24.01 -16.14
CA PRO A 119 -8.54 -23.23 -15.48
C PRO A 119 -7.84 -24.06 -14.39
N HIS A 120 -6.51 -24.13 -14.43
CA HIS A 120 -5.73 -24.89 -13.46
C HIS A 120 -5.79 -24.23 -12.06
N PRO A 121 -5.93 -25.00 -10.97
CA PRO A 121 -6.10 -24.44 -9.61
C PRO A 121 -4.97 -23.52 -9.14
N HIS A 122 -3.73 -23.77 -9.57
CA HIS A 122 -2.54 -23.08 -9.04
C HIS A 122 -1.38 -22.89 -10.05
N ALA A 123 -1.64 -22.97 -11.36
CA ALA A 123 -0.62 -22.77 -12.38
C ALA A 123 -0.87 -21.48 -13.17
N PHE A 124 0.19 -20.69 -13.33
CA PHE A 124 0.13 -19.35 -13.95
C PHE A 124 1.31 -19.17 -14.90
N VAL A 125 1.09 -18.38 -15.95
CA VAL A 125 2.11 -17.98 -16.92
C VAL A 125 2.23 -16.46 -16.93
N ARG A 126 3.46 -15.99 -17.14
CA ARG A 126 3.77 -14.59 -17.37
C ARG A 126 3.38 -14.27 -18.80
N ASP A 127 2.17 -13.75 -18.97
CA ASP A 127 1.60 -13.49 -20.28
C ASP A 127 1.87 -12.03 -20.68
N GLY A 128 3.04 -11.82 -21.28
CA GLY A 128 3.50 -10.52 -21.75
C GLY A 128 3.94 -9.53 -20.65
N ASP A 129 4.30 -8.33 -21.11
CA ASP A 129 4.87 -7.26 -20.28
C ASP A 129 3.88 -6.16 -19.92
N ASP A 130 2.58 -6.41 -20.13
CA ASP A 130 1.56 -5.45 -19.76
C ASP A 130 1.55 -5.23 -18.23
N LYS A 131 1.46 -3.95 -17.87
CA LYS A 131 1.57 -3.45 -16.49
C LYS A 131 0.41 -2.52 -16.21
N ARG A 132 -0.34 -2.84 -15.15
CA ARG A 132 -1.31 -1.90 -14.59
C ARG A 132 -0.63 -1.08 -13.51
N ILE A 133 -0.53 0.22 -13.71
CA ILE A 133 0.10 1.15 -12.77
C ILE A 133 -0.99 1.88 -12.00
N VAL A 134 -0.84 1.94 -10.68
CA VAL A 134 -1.71 2.72 -9.80
C VAL A 134 -0.86 3.69 -9.01
N ASN A 135 -1.26 4.96 -9.01
CA ASN A 135 -0.68 6.00 -8.18
C ASN A 135 -1.70 6.43 -7.14
N ALA A 136 -1.34 6.36 -5.87
CA ALA A 136 -2.15 6.81 -4.76
C ALA A 136 -1.36 7.85 -3.96
N GLU A 137 -2.01 8.98 -3.68
CA GLU A 137 -1.52 9.97 -2.75
C GLU A 137 -2.43 9.98 -1.53
N VAL A 138 -1.84 9.77 -0.34
CA VAL A 138 -2.55 9.82 0.93
C VAL A 138 -2.00 11.00 1.72
N ARG A 139 -2.89 11.88 2.18
CA ARG A 139 -2.54 13.07 2.99
C ARG A 139 -3.23 13.00 4.34
N VAL A 140 -2.55 13.44 5.40
CA VAL A 140 -3.22 13.73 6.68
C VAL A 140 -4.22 14.84 6.43
N CYS A 141 -5.46 14.67 6.90
CA CYS A 141 -6.40 15.78 6.94
C CYS A 141 -6.01 16.70 8.12
N PRO A 142 -5.73 17.99 7.89
CA PRO A 142 -5.37 18.92 8.96
C PRO A 142 -6.55 19.32 9.85
N LEU A 143 -7.76 18.85 9.56
CA LEU A 143 -8.94 19.13 10.39
C LEU A 143 -8.86 18.35 11.71
N PRO A 144 -9.23 18.96 12.85
CA PRO A 144 -9.40 18.22 14.09
C PRO A 144 -10.43 17.13 13.84
N ARG A 145 -10.15 15.90 14.32
CA ARG A 145 -11.09 14.79 14.22
C ARG A 145 -12.46 15.28 14.72
N PRO A 146 -13.55 15.15 13.94
CA PRO A 146 -14.85 15.49 14.46
C PRO A 146 -15.05 14.66 15.74
N TYR A 147 -15.26 15.34 16.86
CA TYR A 147 -15.62 14.72 18.12
C TYR A 147 -17.00 14.07 17.90
N PHE A 148 -17.01 12.76 17.67
CA PHE A 148 -18.22 11.97 17.76
C PHE A 148 -18.37 11.54 19.22
N PRO A 149 -19.28 12.14 20.01
CA PRO A 149 -19.58 11.61 21.32
C PRO A 149 -20.07 10.17 21.17
N PRO A 150 -19.76 9.28 22.13
CA PRO A 150 -20.29 7.92 22.11
C PRO A 150 -21.82 7.96 22.04
N PHE A 151 -22.40 7.20 21.11
CA PHE A 151 -23.83 6.91 21.04
C PHE A 151 -24.25 6.20 22.34
N SER A 152 -24.55 6.98 23.37
CA SER A 152 -25.02 6.51 24.65
C SER A 152 -26.03 7.52 25.16
N SER A 153 -27.28 7.06 25.33
CA SER A 153 -28.43 7.71 25.94
C SER A 153 -29.30 8.66 25.07
N LEU A 154 -30.10 8.08 24.17
CA LEU A 154 -31.39 8.66 23.77
C LEU A 154 -32.54 7.63 23.75
N PHE A 155 -32.45 6.57 24.57
CA PHE A 155 -33.60 5.76 24.92
C PHE A 155 -33.84 5.86 26.43
N THR A 156 -34.36 7.00 26.85
CA THR A 156 -35.17 7.08 28.06
C THR A 156 -36.63 7.01 27.62
N SER A 157 -37.25 5.91 28.01
CA SER A 157 -38.69 5.66 28.00
C SER A 157 -39.49 6.88 28.46
N TYR A 158 -40.48 7.28 27.66
CA TYR A 158 -41.61 8.07 28.14
C TYR A 158 -42.81 7.15 28.42
N PRO A 159 -43.66 7.51 29.40
CA PRO A 159 -44.65 6.65 30.05
C PRO A 159 -45.86 6.30 29.18
#